data_AF-A0A8H4EHD4-F1
#
_entry.id   AF-A0A8H4EHD4-F1
#
_cell.length_a   1.000
_cell.length_b   1.000
_cell.length_c   1.000
_cell.angle_alpha   90.00
_cell.angle_beta   90.00
_cell.angle_gamma   90.00
#
_symmetry.space_group_name_H-M   'P 1'
#
loop_
_entity.id
_entity.type
_entity.pdbx_description
1 polymer ?
#
loop_
_entity_poly.entity_id
_entity_poly.type
_entity_poly.pdbx_seq_one_letter_code
_entity_poly.pdbx_strand_id
1 'polypeptide(L)'
;MVCAIRNLTRFIWIDVKNVNITDEKEEREILIEKKVTIQLLIGFALALKHYLRGEEGNILEDVKPYLNIKSSLPGFESLNRLEIITENQKSNN
;
A
#
# COMPACT_ATOMS: atom_id res chain seq x y z
N MET A 1 15.22 3.39 -11.38
CA MET A 1 14.13 3.00 -10.46
C MET A 1 13.72 1.52 -10.60
N VAL A 2 13.54 0.99 -11.81
CA VAL A 2 13.09 -0.40 -12.03
C VAL A 2 13.95 -1.46 -11.34
N CYS A 3 15.28 -1.40 -11.46
CA CYS A 3 16.17 -2.38 -10.81
C CYS A 3 16.05 -2.36 -9.28
N ALA A 4 15.92 -1.16 -8.69
CA ALA A 4 15.79 -1.00 -7.24
C ALA A 4 14.46 -1.58 -6.74
N ILE A 5 13.35 -1.24 -7.39
CA ILE A 5 12.02 -1.79 -7.06
C ILE A 5 12.03 -3.32 -7.20
N ARG A 6 12.56 -3.86 -8.31
CA ARG A 6 12.64 -5.31 -8.53
C ARG A 6 13.44 -6.01 -7.44
N ASN A 7 14.61 -5.48 -7.08
CA ASN A 7 15.45 -6.06 -6.04
C ASN A 7 14.77 -5.98 -4.67
N LEU A 8 14.11 -4.86 -4.35
CA LEU A 8 13.37 -4.68 -3.12
C LEU A 8 12.15 -5.61 -3.03
N THR A 9 11.37 -5.76 -4.11
CA THR A 9 10.27 -6.73 -4.18
C THR A 9 10.76 -8.16 -3.94
N ARG A 10 11.92 -8.52 -4.52
CA ARG A 10 12.52 -9.84 -4.28
C ARG A 10 12.90 -10.02 -2.82
N PHE A 11 13.53 -9.01 -2.22
CA PHE A 11 13.89 -9.03 -0.80
C PHE A 11 12.65 -9.19 0.09
N ILE A 12 11.59 -8.40 -0.13
CA ILE A 12 10.34 -8.49 0.62
C ILE A 12 9.69 -9.88 0.49
N TRP A 13 9.68 -10.44 -0.72
CA TRP A 13 8.98 -11.70 -0.97
C TRP A 13 9.75 -12.92 -0.47
N ILE A 14 11.08 -12.94 -0.67
CA ILE A 14 11.93 -14.11 -0.44
C ILE A 14 12.71 -14.01 0.89
N ASP A 15 13.32 -12.86 1.16
CA ASP A 15 14.30 -12.72 2.24
C ASP A 15 13.64 -12.37 3.59
N VAL A 16 12.45 -11.77 3.57
CA VAL A 16 11.64 -11.59 4.78
C VAL A 16 11.12 -12.96 5.20
N LYS A 17 11.82 -13.58 6.14
CA LYS A 17 11.50 -14.91 6.67
C LYS A 17 10.28 -14.84 7.58
N ASN A 18 9.45 -15.85 7.47
CA ASN A 18 8.38 -16.18 8.42
C ASN A 18 9.04 -16.83 9.66
N VAL A 19 9.77 -16.04 10.46
CA VAL A 19 10.57 -16.59 11.57
C VAL A 19 9.64 -16.96 12.73
N ASN A 20 9.74 -18.20 13.21
CA ASN A 20 9.07 -18.73 14.41
C ASN A 20 7.53 -18.79 14.36
N ILE A 21 6.94 -18.93 13.18
CA ILE A 21 5.48 -19.03 13.09
C ILE A 21 5.04 -20.45 13.45
N THR A 22 4.55 -20.61 14.68
CA THR A 22 3.73 -21.77 15.08
C THR A 22 2.23 -21.52 14.88
N ASP A 23 1.84 -20.27 14.62
CA ASP A 23 0.45 -19.81 14.56
C ASP A 23 0.07 -19.35 13.14
N GLU A 24 -0.92 -20.00 12.53
CA GLU A 24 -1.46 -19.61 11.21
C GLU A 24 -1.94 -18.14 11.17
N LYS A 25 -2.29 -17.59 12.34
CA LYS A 25 -2.47 -16.17 12.66
C LYS A 25 -1.42 -15.27 11.99
N GLU A 26 -0.21 -15.46 12.49
CA GLU A 26 0.95 -14.62 12.24
C GLU A 26 1.48 -14.79 10.81
N GLU A 27 1.34 -15.98 10.23
CA GLU A 27 1.68 -16.23 8.82
C GLU A 27 0.82 -15.40 7.88
N ARG A 28 -0.50 -15.35 8.14
CA ARG A 28 -1.42 -14.54 7.33
C ARG A 28 -1.12 -13.05 7.47
N GLU A 29 -0.80 -12.57 8.66
CA GLU A 29 -0.45 -11.17 8.89
C GLU A 29 0.81 -10.78 8.10
N ILE A 30 1.87 -11.59 8.16
CA ILE A 30 3.10 -11.35 7.39
C ILE A 30 2.85 -11.38 5.87
N LEU A 31 1.98 -12.27 5.38
CA LEU A 31 1.59 -12.29 3.97
C LEU A 31 0.84 -11.02 3.56
N ILE A 32 -0.04 -10.51 4.42
CA ILE A 32 -0.75 -9.24 4.20
C ILE A 32 0.24 -8.09 4.17
N GLU A 33 1.18 -8.01 5.12
CA GLU A 33 2.21 -6.98 5.16
C GLU A 33 3.09 -6.96 3.91
N LYS A 34 3.55 -8.14 3.46
CA LYS A 34 4.32 -8.28 2.22
C LYS A 34 3.54 -7.76 1.02
N LYS A 35 2.27 -8.14 0.89
CA LYS A 35 1.40 -7.71 -0.20
C LYS A 35 1.16 -6.20 -0.19
N VAL A 36 0.83 -5.64 0.98
CA VAL A 36 0.61 -4.19 1.16
C VAL A 36 1.87 -3.40 0.81
N THR A 37 3.04 -3.88 1.24
CA THR A 37 4.32 -3.20 0.95
C THR A 37 4.60 -3.15 -0.56
N ILE A 38 4.33 -4.24 -1.29
CA ILE A 38 4.48 -4.28 -2.74
C ILE A 38 3.46 -3.35 -3.42
N GLN A 39 2.21 -3.32 -2.96
CA GLN A 39 1.20 -2.39 -3.47
C GLN A 39 1.62 -0.93 -3.29
N LEU A 40 2.17 -0.57 -2.12
CA LEU A 40 2.72 0.76 -1.86
C LEU A 40 3.86 1.13 -2.82
N LEU A 41 4.76 0.20 -3.13
CA LEU A 41 5.85 0.46 -4.10
C LEU A 41 5.32 0.77 -5.50
N ILE A 42 4.25 0.10 -5.92
CA ILE A 42 3.59 0.36 -7.19
C ILE A 42 2.87 1.72 -7.15
N GLY A 43 2.11 1.98 -6.08
CA GLY A 43 1.44 3.26 -5.85
C GLY A 43 2.42 4.44 -5.88
N PHE A 44 3.59 4.29 -5.22
CA PHE A 44 4.67 5.27 -5.27
C PHE A 44 5.17 5.52 -6.70
N ALA A 45 5.39 4.46 -7.49
CA ALA A 45 5.87 4.61 -8.86
C ALA A 45 4.85 5.34 -9.75
N LEU A 46 3.56 5.06 -9.60
CA LEU A 46 2.48 5.75 -10.33
C LEU A 46 2.33 7.20 -9.86
N ALA A 47 2.33 7.46 -8.55
CA ALA A 47 2.30 8.81 -8.01
C ALA A 47 3.49 9.65 -8.51
N LEU A 48 4.69 9.06 -8.55
CA LEU A 48 5.88 9.72 -9.07
C LEU A 48 5.75 10.01 -10.58
N LYS A 49 5.20 9.08 -11.37
CA LYS A 49 4.90 9.30 -12.79
C LYS A 49 4.02 10.55 -12.98
N HIS A 50 2.94 10.67 -12.22
CA HIS A 50 2.03 11.82 -12.31
C HIS A 50 2.69 13.12 -11.82
N TYR A 51 3.41 13.06 -10.72
CA TYR A 51 4.18 14.20 -10.21
C TYR A 51 5.15 14.76 -11.26
N LEU A 52 5.90 13.89 -11.95
CA LEU A 52 6.84 14.30 -13.00
C LEU A 52 6.16 14.85 -14.26
N ARG A 53 4.86 14.61 -14.45
CA ARG A 53 4.05 15.19 -15.52
C ARG A 53 3.35 16.49 -15.11
N GLY A 54 3.46 16.90 -13.85
CA GLY A 54 2.69 18.01 -13.29
C GLY A 54 1.20 17.69 -13.13
N GLU A 55 0.83 16.41 -13.12
CA GLU A 55 -0.55 15.95 -12.89
C GLU A 55 -0.77 15.74 -11.37
N GLU A 56 -1.96 16.08 -10.85
CA GLU A 56 -2.32 15.85 -9.43
C GLU A 56 -2.44 14.36 -9.12
N GLY A 57 -1.33 13.74 -8.71
CA GLY A 57 -1.17 12.29 -8.51
C GLY A 57 -2.02 11.64 -7.40
N ASN A 58 -2.71 12.43 -6.58
CA ASN A 58 -3.48 11.98 -5.40
C ASN A 58 -4.92 11.56 -5.71
N ILE A 59 -5.45 11.85 -6.91
CA ILE A 59 -6.89 11.63 -7.23
C ILE A 59 -7.08 10.69 -8.43
N LEU A 60 -6.01 10.28 -9.11
CA LEU A 60 -6.11 9.48 -10.33
C LEU A 60 -6.54 8.03 -10.09
N GLU A 61 -7.38 7.54 -11.01
CA GLU A 61 -8.01 6.21 -10.94
C GLU A 61 -7.00 5.07 -10.92
N ASP A 62 -5.81 5.26 -11.50
CA ASP A 62 -4.77 4.24 -11.54
C ASP A 62 -3.96 4.15 -10.23
N VAL A 63 -3.91 5.21 -9.42
CA VAL A 63 -3.19 5.21 -8.13
C VAL A 63 -4.07 4.70 -6.98
N LYS A 64 -5.37 5.04 -6.99
CA LYS A 64 -6.33 4.69 -5.92
C LYS A 64 -6.32 3.22 -5.47
N PRO A 65 -6.26 2.22 -6.36
CA PRO A 65 -6.27 0.81 -5.94
C PRO A 65 -5.08 0.41 -5.06
N TYR A 66 -4.00 1.18 -5.08
CA TYR A 66 -2.76 0.90 -4.35
C TYR A 66 -2.65 1.66 -3.03
N LEU A 67 -3.60 2.55 -2.74
CA LEU A 67 -3.64 3.39 -1.52
C LEU A 67 -4.71 2.95 -0.50
N ASN A 68 -5.66 2.09 -0.89
CA ASN A 68 -6.67 1.53 0.02
C ASN A 68 -6.04 0.42 0.90
N ILE A 69 -5.32 0.87 1.92
CA ILE A 69 -4.56 0.01 2.82
C ILE A 69 -5.31 -0.07 4.15
N LYS A 70 -6.00 -1.19 4.35
CA LYS A 70 -6.58 -1.53 5.65
C LYS A 70 -5.48 -2.14 6.52
N SER A 71 -4.87 -1.29 7.33
CA SER A 71 -3.85 -1.68 8.30
C SER A 71 -4.33 -1.38 9.71
N SER A 72 -4.19 -2.34 10.62
CA SER A 72 -4.39 -2.17 12.06
C SER A 72 -3.11 -1.77 12.79
N LEU A 73 -2.04 -1.44 12.05
CA LEU A 73 -0.77 -1.01 12.64
C LEU A 73 -0.90 0.40 13.27
N PRO A 74 -0.24 0.63 14.41
CA PRO A 74 -0.23 1.95 15.04
C PRO A 74 0.32 3.00 14.06
N GLY A 75 -0.42 4.09 13.86
CA GLY A 75 -0.11 5.15 12.89
C GLY A 75 -0.89 5.08 11.56
N PHE A 76 -1.59 3.98 11.27
CA PHE A 76 -2.49 3.84 10.10
C PHE A 76 -3.97 4.16 10.42
N GLU A 77 -4.30 4.42 11.69
CA GLU A 77 -5.66 4.77 12.15
C GLU A 77 -6.25 6.01 11.45
N SER A 78 -5.40 6.93 10.98
CA SER A 78 -5.80 8.16 10.28
C SER A 78 -6.21 7.93 8.83
N LEU A 79 -5.71 6.87 8.15
CA LEU A 79 -6.07 6.57 6.76
C LEU A 79 -7.50 6.02 6.67
N ASN A 80 -7.91 5.17 7.62
CA ASN A 80 -9.31 4.73 7.74
C ASN A 80 -10.27 5.93 7.93
N ARG A 81 -9.81 6.99 8.61
CA ARG A 81 -10.59 8.23 8.82
C ARG A 81 -10.73 9.04 7.52
N LEU A 82 -9.72 9.05 6.66
CA LEU A 82 -9.76 9.73 5.36
C LEU A 82 -10.68 9.02 4.36
N GLU A 83 -10.74 7.68 4.39
CA GLU A 83 -11.71 6.91 3.60
C GLU A 83 -13.15 7.24 4.01
N ILE A 84 -13.44 7.26 5.33
CA ILE A 84 -14.75 7.64 5.86
C ILE A 84 -15.16 9.05 5.43
N ILE A 85 -14.25 10.02 5.43
CA ILE A 85 -14.56 11.39 5.00
C ILE A 85 -14.87 11.43 3.50
N THR A 86 -14.13 10.68 2.69
CA THR A 86 -14.28 10.64 1.23
C THR A 86 -15.58 9.94 0.79
N GLU A 87 -16.00 8.89 1.51
CA GLU A 87 -17.28 8.21 1.28
C GLU A 87 -18.48 9.09 1.69
N ASN A 88 -18.38 9.80 2.81
CA ASN A 88 -19.43 10.74 3.25
C ASN A 88 -19.60 11.94 2.30
N GLN A 89 -18.56 12.34 1.58
CA GLN A 89 -18.63 13.39 0.56
C GLN A 89 -19.32 12.90 -0.74
N LYS A 90 -19.23 11.62 -1.08
CA LYS A 90 -19.93 11.02 -2.23
C LYS A 90 -21.43 10.79 -2.00
N SER A 91 -21.87 10.65 -0.74
CA SER A 91 -23.28 10.42 -0.40
C SER A 91 -24.13 11.70 -0.36
N ASN A 92 -23.50 12.87 -0.35
CA ASN A 92 -24.17 14.17 -0.22
C ASN A 92 -24.28 14.95 -1.54
N ASN A 93 -23.96 14.32 -2.69
CA ASN A 93 -24.14 14.86 -4.04
C ASN A 93 -25.05 13.97 -4.87
#